data_AF-A0A7X9H0A7-F1
#
_entry.id   AF-A0A7X9H0A7-F1
#
_cell.length_a   1.000
_cell.length_b   1.000
_cell.length_c   1.000
_cell.angle_alpha   90.00
_cell.angle_beta   90.00
_cell.angle_gamma   90.00
#
_symmetry.space_group_name_H-M   'P 1'
#
loop_
_entity.id
_entity.type
_entity.pdbx_description
1 polymer ?
#
loop_
_entity_poly.entity_id
_entity_poly.type
_entity_poly.pdbx_seq_one_letter_code
_entity_poly.pdbx_strand_id
1 'polypeptide(L)'
;MEKVAMCGYRCDLCSGFAPNIKNKDEREMLSNVWNKYYDLNIPTEKIYCDGCRCTKEEAKRIDKDCPVRKCVIKNQLDNCGECIKFPCGIFNERKGLSFEEAKEKLGSSFCANEYNSYLLAYDNLTRLGLYRENEN
;
A
#
# COMPACT_ATOMS: atom_id res chain seq x y z
N MET A 1 -2.74 -9.66 -14.14
CA MET A 1 -1.38 -9.88 -13.63
C MET A 1 -1.19 -9.06 -12.38
N GLU A 2 -0.78 -9.70 -11.30
CA GLU A 2 -0.53 -9.08 -10.00
C GLU A 2 0.48 -7.92 -10.11
N LYS A 3 0.25 -6.82 -9.36
CA LYS A 3 1.14 -5.64 -9.33
C LYS A 3 1.49 -5.30 -7.89
N VAL A 4 2.60 -5.85 -7.41
CA VAL A 4 3.11 -5.60 -6.05
C VAL A 4 4.10 -4.44 -6.04
N ALA A 5 3.94 -3.53 -5.09
CA ALA A 5 4.89 -2.48 -4.78
C ALA A 5 6.12 -3.04 -4.05
N MET A 6 7.21 -2.28 -4.05
CA MET A 6 8.44 -2.60 -3.32
C MET A 6 8.23 -2.76 -1.80
N CYS A 7 7.22 -2.06 -1.25
CA CYS A 7 6.83 -2.20 0.15
C CYS A 7 5.87 -3.36 0.43
N GLY A 8 5.49 -4.15 -0.59
CA GLY A 8 4.51 -5.24 -0.46
C GLY A 8 3.04 -4.83 -0.66
N TYR A 9 2.71 -3.56 -0.91
CA TYR A 9 1.35 -3.17 -1.27
C TYR A 9 0.90 -3.77 -2.59
N ARG A 10 -0.39 -4.09 -2.73
CA ARG A 10 -1.00 -4.57 -3.98
C ARG A 10 -1.58 -3.39 -4.75
N CYS A 11 -0.79 -2.81 -5.64
CA CYS A 11 -1.23 -1.71 -6.50
C CYS A 11 -2.42 -2.11 -7.36
N ASP A 12 -2.49 -3.36 -7.81
CA ASP A 12 -3.62 -3.88 -8.57
C ASP A 12 -4.93 -3.94 -7.77
N LEU A 13 -4.89 -3.86 -6.44
CA LEU A 13 -6.08 -3.76 -5.59
C LEU A 13 -6.37 -2.32 -5.12
N CYS A 14 -5.48 -1.36 -5.40
CA CYS A 14 -5.60 -0.01 -4.89
C CYS A 14 -6.46 0.87 -5.82
N SER A 15 -7.56 1.44 -5.33
CA SER A 15 -8.41 2.33 -6.14
C SER A 15 -7.73 3.66 -6.53
N GLY A 16 -6.57 3.99 -5.93
CA GLY A 16 -5.74 5.13 -6.30
C GLY A 16 -4.70 4.84 -7.39
N PHE A 17 -4.58 3.58 -7.83
CA PHE A 17 -3.67 3.18 -8.89
C PHE A 17 -4.27 3.55 -10.26
N ALA A 18 -3.47 4.16 -11.13
CA ALA A 18 -3.95 4.76 -12.39
C ALA A 18 -4.73 3.80 -13.31
N PRO A 19 -4.29 2.54 -13.52
CA PRO A 19 -5.10 1.55 -14.23
C PRO A 19 -6.45 1.25 -13.57
N ASN A 20 -6.52 1.23 -12.24
CA ASN A 20 -7.74 0.95 -11.51
C ASN A 20 -8.73 2.12 -11.58
N ILE A 21 -8.24 3.36 -11.46
CA ILE A 21 -9.05 4.57 -11.65
C ILE A 21 -9.70 4.57 -13.04
N LYS A 22 -8.95 4.21 -14.08
CA LYS A 22 -9.46 4.11 -15.46
C LYS A 22 -10.53 3.04 -15.64
N ASN A 23 -10.42 1.94 -14.88
CA ASN A 23 -11.37 0.82 -14.94
C ASN A 23 -12.65 1.12 -14.14
N LYS A 24 -12.49 1.64 -12.92
CA LYS A 24 -13.57 2.01 -12.01
C LYS A 24 -13.06 3.10 -11.06
N ASP A 25 -13.58 4.31 -11.20
CA ASP A 25 -13.18 5.42 -10.36
C ASP A 25 -13.89 5.34 -9.00
N GLU A 26 -13.14 4.95 -7.96
CA GLU A 26 -13.62 4.87 -6.57
C GLU A 26 -12.78 5.76 -5.65
N ARG A 27 -12.16 6.81 -6.18
CA ARG A 27 -11.24 7.67 -5.41
C ARG A 27 -11.93 8.39 -4.25
N GLU A 28 -13.19 8.77 -4.39
CA GLU A 28 -13.96 9.38 -3.30
C GLU A 28 -14.11 8.42 -2.11
N MET A 29 -14.47 7.16 -2.38
CA MET A 29 -14.56 6.13 -1.34
C MET A 29 -13.19 5.85 -0.71
N LEU A 30 -12.13 5.79 -1.54
CA LEU A 30 -10.78 5.60 -1.03
C LEU A 30 -10.33 6.78 -0.13
N SER A 31 -10.64 8.02 -0.52
CA SER A 31 -10.37 9.21 0.31
C SER A 31 -11.03 9.09 1.68
N ASN A 32 -12.31 8.71 1.71
CA ASN A 32 -13.06 8.52 2.96
C ASN A 32 -12.45 7.41 3.83
N VAL A 33 -12.08 6.28 3.23
CA VAL A 33 -11.43 5.16 3.94
C VAL A 33 -10.06 5.56 4.48
N TRP A 34 -9.24 6.26 3.70
CA TRP A 34 -7.94 6.76 4.16
C TRP A 34 -8.06 7.74 5.31
N ASN A 35 -9.05 8.62 5.28
CA ASN A 35 -9.32 9.50 6.41
C ASN A 35 -9.77 8.70 7.64
N LYS A 36 -10.71 7.76 7.48
CA LYS A 36 -11.24 6.93 8.58
C LYS A 36 -10.18 6.07 9.28
N TYR A 37 -9.28 5.43 8.54
CA TYR A 37 -8.34 4.46 9.10
C TYR A 37 -6.94 5.02 9.38
N TYR A 38 -6.52 6.06 8.67
CA TYR A 38 -5.17 6.62 8.77
C TYR A 38 -5.15 8.11 9.10
N ASP A 39 -6.31 8.75 9.29
CA ASP A 39 -6.43 10.19 9.51
C ASP A 39 -5.84 11.01 8.34
N LEU A 40 -5.77 10.41 7.15
CA LEU A 40 -5.22 11.03 5.94
C LEU A 40 -6.32 11.72 5.15
N ASN A 41 -6.40 13.04 5.27
CA ASN A 41 -7.32 13.86 4.48
C ASN A 41 -6.68 14.25 3.13
N ILE A 42 -6.72 13.33 2.16
CA ILE A 42 -6.18 13.55 0.80
C ILE A 42 -7.35 13.83 -0.14
N PRO A 43 -7.43 15.03 -0.76
CA PRO A 43 -8.51 15.34 -1.70
C PRO A 43 -8.57 14.34 -2.87
N THR A 44 -9.78 13.97 -3.28
CA THR A 44 -10.05 12.96 -4.33
C THR A 44 -9.26 13.23 -5.63
N GLU A 45 -9.15 14.49 -6.03
CA GLU A 45 -8.41 14.93 -7.23
C GLU A 45 -6.88 14.78 -7.11
N LYS A 46 -6.35 14.64 -5.88
CA LYS A 46 -4.95 14.37 -5.60
C LYS A 46 -4.64 12.87 -5.53
N ILE A 47 -5.65 12.01 -5.47
CA ILE A 47 -5.49 10.56 -5.46
C ILE A 47 -5.23 10.08 -6.89
N TYR A 48 -3.95 9.92 -7.24
CA TYR A 48 -3.52 9.31 -8.49
C TYR A 48 -2.09 8.78 -8.34
N CYS A 49 -1.87 7.51 -8.66
CA CYS A 49 -0.55 6.88 -8.57
C CYS A 49 -0.28 5.98 -9.78
N ASP A 50 0.86 6.18 -10.45
CA ASP A 50 1.36 5.28 -11.50
C ASP A 50 2.09 4.05 -10.92
N GLY A 51 2.23 3.97 -9.59
CA GLY A 51 2.90 2.88 -8.87
C GLY A 51 4.41 3.10 -8.69
N CYS A 52 4.98 2.53 -7.63
CA CYS A 52 6.38 2.80 -7.26
C CYS A 52 7.39 2.24 -8.28
N ARG A 53 7.00 1.19 -9.00
CA ARG A 53 7.79 0.51 -10.05
C ARG A 53 7.65 1.13 -11.44
N CYS A 54 6.81 2.16 -11.62
CA CYS A 54 6.74 2.88 -12.89
C CYS A 54 8.07 3.59 -13.16
N THR A 55 8.60 3.41 -14.38
CA THR A 55 9.89 3.93 -14.84
C THR A 55 9.79 5.21 -15.67
N LYS A 56 8.57 5.69 -15.95
CA LYS A 56 8.37 6.97 -16.65
C LYS A 56 8.99 8.10 -15.84
N GLU A 57 9.61 9.05 -16.55
CA GLU A 57 10.25 10.22 -15.94
C GLU A 57 9.22 11.05 -15.14
N GLU A 58 8.03 11.22 -15.72
CA GLU A 58 6.91 11.96 -15.16
C GLU A 58 5.94 11.12 -14.31
N ALA A 59 6.36 9.93 -13.86
CA ALA A 59 5.52 9.04 -13.05
C ALA A 59 5.01 9.73 -11.78
N LYS A 60 3.69 9.85 -11.67
CA LYS A 60 3.01 10.43 -10.51
C LYS A 60 2.93 9.40 -9.39
N ARG A 61 3.30 9.81 -8.18
CA ARG A 61 3.22 8.98 -6.97
C ARG A 61 2.60 9.81 -5.87
N ILE A 62 1.67 9.22 -5.14
CA ILE A 62 0.97 9.88 -4.02
C ILE A 62 1.98 10.22 -2.92
N ASP A 63 2.84 9.27 -2.57
CA ASP A 63 3.98 9.50 -1.69
C ASP A 63 5.26 9.69 -2.51
N LYS A 64 5.61 10.96 -2.77
CA LYS A 64 6.78 11.35 -3.57
C LYS A 64 8.10 11.06 -2.84
N ASP A 65 8.09 11.12 -1.52
CA ASP A 65 9.29 11.01 -0.67
C ASP A 65 9.40 9.68 0.07
N CYS A 66 8.66 8.67 -0.40
CA CYS A 66 8.60 7.34 0.19
C CYS A 66 9.99 6.78 0.55
N PRO A 67 10.31 6.64 1.85
CA PRO A 67 11.62 6.19 2.31
C PRO A 67 11.85 4.72 1.96
N VAL A 68 10.79 3.91 1.95
CA VAL A 68 10.85 2.50 1.54
C VAL A 68 11.31 2.34 0.10
N ARG A 69 10.76 3.12 -0.84
CA ARG A 69 11.18 3.05 -2.25
C ARG A 69 12.65 3.42 -2.41
N LYS A 70 13.09 4.51 -1.76
CA LYS A 70 14.50 4.94 -1.77
C LYS A 70 15.42 3.84 -1.21
N CYS A 71 14.99 3.19 -0.12
CA CYS A 71 15.73 2.11 0.53
C CYS A 71 15.87 0.87 -0.37
N VAL A 72 14.77 0.38 -0.96
CA VAL A 72 14.78 -0.82 -1.82
C VAL A 72 15.68 -0.61 -3.04
N ILE A 73 15.59 0.55 -3.71
CA ILE A 73 16.46 0.89 -4.85
C ILE A 73 17.93 0.95 -4.43
N LYS A 74 18.24 1.64 -3.32
CA LYS A 74 19.62 1.80 -2.83
C LYS A 74 20.28 0.45 -2.51
N ASN A 75 19.51 -0.49 -1.95
CA ASN A 75 20.01 -1.80 -1.54
C ASN A 75 19.86 -2.86 -2.65
N GLN A 76 19.38 -2.49 -3.84
CA GLN A 76 19.19 -3.41 -4.97
C GLN A 76 18.34 -4.64 -4.63
N LEU A 77 17.33 -4.43 -3.79
CA LEU A 77 16.32 -5.44 -3.48
C LEU A 77 15.15 -5.32 -4.46
N ASP A 78 14.43 -6.41 -4.69
CA ASP A 78 13.14 -6.32 -5.38
C ASP A 78 12.07 -5.73 -4.47
N ASN A 79 11.99 -6.20 -3.23
CA ASN A 79 11.00 -5.77 -2.25
C ASN A 79 11.53 -5.91 -0.81
N CYS A 80 10.81 -5.31 0.14
CA CYS A 80 11.19 -5.35 1.55
C CYS A 80 11.32 -6.77 2.13
N GLY A 81 10.61 -7.77 1.60
CA GLY A 81 10.65 -9.14 2.07
C GLY A 81 12.02 -9.80 1.91
N GLU A 82 12.79 -9.42 0.89
CA GLU A 82 14.17 -9.90 0.65
C GLU A 82 15.18 -9.35 1.67
N CYS A 83 14.83 -8.29 2.40
CA CYS A 83 15.75 -7.68 3.35
C CYS A 83 15.90 -8.55 4.60
N ILE A 84 17.12 -8.95 4.98
CA ILE A 84 17.35 -9.71 6.22
C ILE A 84 16.87 -9.00 7.49
N LYS A 85 16.79 -7.66 7.45
CA LYS A 85 16.32 -6.83 8.58
C LYS A 85 14.80 -6.64 8.60
N PHE A 86 14.05 -7.22 7.65
CA PHE A 86 12.61 -7.07 7.60
C PHE A 86 11.91 -7.82 8.76
N PRO A 87 10.91 -7.21 9.42
CA PRO A 87 10.48 -5.82 9.30
C PRO A 87 11.46 -4.85 10.00
N CYS A 88 11.82 -3.74 9.34
CA CYS A 88 12.74 -2.73 9.88
C CYS A 88 12.05 -1.36 10.07
N GLY A 89 12.74 -0.43 10.74
CA GLY A 89 12.21 0.93 11.00
C GLY A 89 11.72 1.66 9.74
N ILE A 90 12.50 1.63 8.65
CA ILE A 90 12.11 2.26 7.37
C ILE A 90 10.83 1.63 6.79
N PHE A 91 10.67 0.31 6.90
CA PHE A 91 9.44 -0.36 6.47
C PHE A 91 8.25 0.10 7.32
N ASN A 92 8.42 0.17 8.64
CA ASN A 92 7.36 0.55 9.57
C ASN A 92 6.81 1.96 9.32
N GLU A 93 7.61 2.87 8.74
CA GLU A 93 7.13 4.20 8.33
C GLU A 93 6.03 4.15 7.25
N ARG A 94 5.90 3.04 6.51
CA ARG A 94 4.88 2.82 5.47
C ARG A 94 4.22 1.44 5.62
N LYS A 95 4.15 0.92 6.84
CA LYS A 95 3.36 -0.27 7.14
C LYS A 95 1.87 0.13 7.10
N GLY A 96 1.08 -0.58 6.29
CA GLY A 96 -0.38 -0.47 6.34
C GLY A 96 -0.95 -1.32 7.47
N LEU A 97 -2.18 -1.03 7.88
CA LEU A 97 -2.88 -1.84 8.87
C LEU A 97 -3.16 -3.23 8.28
N SER A 98 -2.83 -4.26 9.05
CA SER A 98 -3.37 -5.61 8.82
C SER A 98 -4.86 -5.68 9.15
N PHE A 99 -5.50 -6.79 8.81
CA PHE A 99 -6.93 -6.99 9.08
C PHE A 99 -7.24 -6.86 10.57
N GLU A 100 -6.45 -7.53 11.42
CA GLU A 100 -6.64 -7.50 12.87
C GLU A 100 -6.34 -6.12 13.45
N GLU A 101 -5.31 -5.42 12.98
CA GLU A 101 -5.02 -4.05 13.44
C GLU A 101 -6.12 -3.06 13.03
N ALA A 102 -6.66 -3.20 11.82
CA ALA A 102 -7.77 -2.38 11.34
C ALA A 102 -9.06 -2.64 12.13
N LYS A 103 -9.30 -3.90 12.49
CA LYS A 103 -10.42 -4.33 13.33
C LYS A 103 -10.29 -3.83 14.77
N GLU A 104 -9.11 -3.96 15.36
CA GLU A 104 -8.81 -3.44 16.70
C GLU A 104 -8.99 -1.92 16.75
N LYS A 105 -8.44 -1.20 15.76
CA LYS A 105 -8.51 0.27 15.71
C LYS A 105 -9.94 0.80 15.66
N LEU A 106 -10.83 0.16 14.88
CA LEU A 106 -12.20 0.63 14.70
C LEU A 106 -13.24 -0.02 15.62
N GLY A 107 -12.91 -1.14 16.27
CA GLY A 107 -13.81 -1.86 17.16
C GLY A 107 -15.15 -2.17 16.48
N SER A 108 -16.25 -1.73 17.10
CA SER A 108 -17.62 -1.94 16.58
C SER A 108 -17.91 -1.25 15.25
N SER A 109 -17.10 -0.26 14.85
CA SER A 109 -17.25 0.46 13.57
C SER A 109 -16.48 -0.19 12.41
N PHE A 110 -15.82 -1.32 12.66
CA PHE A 110 -15.10 -2.08 11.65
C PHE A 110 -16.06 -2.79 10.68
N CYS A 111 -15.75 -2.72 9.39
CA CYS A 111 -16.45 -3.46 8.34
C CYS A 111 -15.46 -4.28 7.52
N ALA A 112 -15.60 -5.61 7.55
CA ALA A 112 -14.70 -6.51 6.82
C ALA A 112 -14.78 -6.30 5.29
N ASN A 113 -15.98 -6.04 4.76
CA ASN A 113 -16.15 -5.78 3.33
C ASN A 113 -15.46 -4.48 2.88
N GLU A 114 -15.53 -3.43 3.71
CA GLU A 114 -14.82 -2.17 3.45
C GLU A 114 -13.31 -2.38 3.49
N TYR A 115 -12.80 -3.09 4.50
CA TYR A 115 -11.39 -3.44 4.57
C TYR A 115 -10.94 -4.23 3.33
N ASN A 116 -11.67 -5.28 2.96
CA ASN A 116 -11.32 -6.11 1.82
C ASN A 116 -11.34 -5.34 0.50
N SER A 117 -12.25 -4.38 0.36
CA SER A 117 -12.38 -3.57 -0.86
C SER A 117 -11.30 -2.50 -0.98
N TYR A 118 -10.92 -1.84 0.13
CA TYR A 118 -10.11 -0.63 0.07
C TYR A 118 -8.79 -0.69 0.82
N LEU A 119 -8.65 -1.57 1.82
CA LEU A 119 -7.45 -1.65 2.68
C LEU A 119 -6.61 -2.91 2.52
N LEU A 120 -7.17 -4.00 1.98
CA LEU A 120 -6.41 -5.22 1.70
C LEU A 120 -5.16 -4.94 0.84
N ALA A 121 -5.23 -3.93 -0.03
CA ALA A 121 -4.12 -3.43 -0.81
C ALA A 121 -2.88 -3.04 0.04
N TYR A 122 -3.10 -2.64 1.29
CA TYR A 122 -2.07 -2.09 2.19
C TYR A 122 -1.60 -3.06 3.27
N ASP A 123 -2.15 -4.27 3.36
CA ASP A 123 -1.71 -5.29 4.32
C ASP A 123 -0.35 -5.89 3.90
N ASN A 124 0.71 -5.08 4.00
CA ASN A 124 2.02 -5.45 3.49
C ASN A 124 2.82 -6.33 4.45
N LEU A 125 2.66 -6.15 5.77
CA LEU A 125 3.40 -6.96 6.73
C LEU A 125 3.03 -8.43 6.60
N THR A 126 1.72 -8.75 6.60
CA THR A 126 1.24 -10.13 6.43
C THR A 126 1.71 -10.72 5.10
N ARG A 127 1.56 -9.97 4.01
CA ARG A 127 1.94 -10.44 2.67
C ARG A 127 3.43 -10.71 2.52
N LEU A 128 4.28 -9.81 3.00
CA LEU A 128 5.73 -9.98 2.93
C LEU A 128 6.23 -11.04 3.92
N GLY A 129 5.55 -11.25 5.04
CA GLY A 129 5.81 -12.38 5.95
C GLY A 129 5.61 -13.72 5.23
N LEU A 130 4.45 -13.91 4.60
CA LEU A 130 4.15 -15.11 3.80
C LEU A 130 5.12 -15.30 2.62
N TYR A 131 5.50 -14.21 1.94
CA TYR A 131 6.52 -14.26 0.90
C TYR A 131 7.83 -14.87 1.43
N ARG A 132 8.29 -14.46 2.61
CA ARG A 132 9.52 -15.00 3.21
C ARG A 132 9.40 -16.45 3.64
N GLU A 133 8.24 -16.86 4.13
CA GLU A 133 8.01 -18.25 4.54
C GLU A 133 8.06 -19.21 3.35
N ASN A 134 7.59 -18.77 2.17
CA ASN A 134 7.55 -19.58 0.95
C ASN A 134 8.88 -19.61 0.17
N GLU A 135 9.82 -18.72 0.48
CA GLU A 135 11.16 -18.65 -0.13
C GLU A 135 12.23 -19.43 0.67
N ASN A 136 11.86 -20.00 1.82
CA ASN A 136 12.70 -20.90 2.64
C ASN A 136 12.33 -22.37 2.42
#